data_AF-A0A0K2V7Y5-F1
#
_entry.id   AF-A0A0K2V7Y5-F1
#
_cell.length_a   1.000
_cell.length_b   1.000
_cell.length_c   1.000
_cell.angle_alpha   90.00
_cell.angle_beta   90.00
_cell.angle_gamma   90.00
#
_symmetry.space_group_name_H-M   'P 1'
#
loop_
_entity.id
_entity.type
_entity.pdbx_description
1 polymer ?
#
loop_
_entity_poly.entity_id
_entity_poly.type
_entity_poly.pdbx_seq_one_letter_code
_entity_poly.pdbx_strand_id
1 'polypeptide(L)'
;MFRQKQKNFHTTTVVVKGCEWEGSRVKEATLLLIDHLCQTSLNVPVAMNMEISPQHHSIVLGKGNMTLKVIMQRTNTTILFPDAGDPNIPPIRKGSVTITGAIHNVYLARQQLMGSLPLVMMFDLPESLSIDDSFIRKLQEENDVNISIKPKARQNNKAVIIKAQERNASGIYKSRIDLLNLHDLEAIVAVIPETYKIPCVLGKLDCVDPISLPINHRSSLMIFPKPLREADLNGINDHTMVNLPNLSKTPVEGYLSNVIVSPTEGIIL
;
A
#
# COMPACT_ATOMS: atom_id res chain seq x y z
N MET A 1 -6.52 44.71 32.05
CA MET A 1 -7.33 43.78 31.24
C MET A 1 -6.80 43.83 29.81
N PHE A 2 -5.90 42.91 29.44
CA PHE A 2 -5.34 42.84 28.09
C PHE A 2 -6.03 41.70 27.33
N ARG A 3 -6.95 42.07 26.44
CA ARG A 3 -7.36 41.21 25.33
C ARG A 3 -6.54 41.64 24.12
N GLN A 4 -5.65 40.79 23.66
CA GLN A 4 -5.23 40.81 22.26
C GLN A 4 -5.61 39.46 21.65
N LYS A 5 -6.88 39.36 21.25
CA LYS A 5 -7.37 38.29 20.41
C LYS A 5 -7.46 38.86 19.00
N GLN A 6 -6.42 38.69 18.20
CA GLN A 6 -6.50 38.59 16.74
C GLN A 6 -5.12 38.34 16.15
N LYS A 7 -4.96 37.16 15.55
CA LYS A 7 -4.02 36.95 14.46
C LYS A 7 -4.74 36.09 13.42
N ASN A 8 -5.71 36.71 12.74
CA ASN A 8 -6.29 36.13 11.54
C ASN A 8 -5.26 36.33 10.42
N PHE A 9 -4.30 35.41 10.31
CA PHE A 9 -3.56 35.28 9.06
C PHE A 9 -4.51 34.68 8.03
N HIS A 10 -4.67 35.36 6.89
CA HIS A 10 -5.34 34.78 5.74
C HIS A 10 -4.43 33.70 5.15
N THR A 11 -4.43 32.51 5.75
CA THR A 11 -3.79 31.34 5.14
C THR A 11 -4.62 30.94 3.94
N THR A 12 -4.07 31.11 2.74
CA THR A 12 -4.67 30.60 1.51
C THR A 12 -4.22 29.16 1.36
N THR A 13 -5.19 28.25 1.41
CA THR A 13 -4.94 26.82 1.26
C THR A 13 -5.38 26.37 -0.13
N VAL A 14 -4.51 25.64 -0.84
CA VAL A 14 -4.80 25.12 -2.18
C VAL A 14 -4.86 23.60 -2.10
N VAL A 15 -6.00 23.02 -2.50
CA VAL A 15 -6.18 21.57 -2.45
C VAL A 15 -5.98 20.97 -3.83
N VAL A 16 -4.98 20.10 -3.97
CA VAL A 16 -4.71 19.35 -5.20
C VAL A 16 -5.18 17.91 -5.00
N LYS A 17 -6.03 17.41 -5.92
CA LYS A 17 -6.58 16.05 -5.88
C LYS A 17 -6.33 15.34 -7.22
N GLY A 18 -6.21 14.03 -7.18
CA GLY A 18 -6.13 13.19 -8.38
C GLY A 18 -6.15 11.70 -8.05
N CYS A 19 -6.13 10.87 -9.07
CA CYS A 19 -6.12 9.41 -8.92
C CYS A 19 -4.68 8.88 -8.72
N GLU A 20 -4.54 7.77 -7.99
CA GLU A 20 -3.23 7.18 -7.68
C GLU A 20 -2.42 6.82 -8.93
N TRP A 21 -3.07 6.29 -9.98
CA TRP A 21 -2.43 5.97 -11.26
C TRP A 21 -1.80 7.18 -11.95
N GLU A 22 -2.18 8.39 -11.54
CA GLU A 22 -1.75 9.69 -12.09
C GLU A 22 -0.97 10.48 -11.03
N GLY A 23 -0.51 9.83 -9.96
CA GLY A 23 0.17 10.47 -8.84
C GLY A 23 1.38 11.32 -9.27
N SER A 24 2.10 10.90 -10.32
CA SER A 24 3.20 11.69 -10.91
C SER A 24 2.72 13.03 -11.47
N ARG A 25 1.56 13.05 -12.15
CA ARG A 25 0.95 14.28 -12.67
C ARG A 25 0.43 15.18 -11.56
N VAL A 26 -0.17 14.59 -10.51
CA VAL A 26 -0.62 15.35 -9.33
C VAL A 26 0.57 16.04 -8.65
N LYS A 27 1.69 15.33 -8.53
CA LYS A 27 2.93 15.85 -7.96
C LYS A 27 3.53 16.97 -8.81
N GLU A 28 3.56 16.79 -10.13
CA GLU A 28 4.03 17.81 -11.08
C GLU A 28 3.15 19.07 -11.02
N ALA A 29 1.82 18.92 -11.06
CA ALA A 29 0.89 20.03 -10.93
C ALA A 29 1.07 20.78 -9.60
N THR A 30 1.30 20.05 -8.51
CA THR A 30 1.60 20.64 -7.19
C THR A 30 2.88 21.47 -7.23
N LEU A 31 3.94 20.98 -7.87
CA LEU A 31 5.20 21.73 -8.05
C LEU A 31 4.98 23.01 -8.85
N LEU A 32 4.24 22.93 -9.96
CA LEU A 32 3.93 24.08 -10.81
C LEU A 32 3.11 25.15 -10.07
N LEU A 33 2.15 24.72 -9.23
CA LEU A 33 1.37 25.63 -8.40
C LEU A 33 2.24 26.31 -7.34
N ILE A 34 3.13 25.56 -6.68
CA ILE A 34 4.06 26.14 -5.72
C ILE A 34 4.97 27.17 -6.41
N ASP A 35 5.53 26.84 -7.56
CA ASP A 35 6.40 27.75 -8.32
C ASP A 35 5.67 29.04 -8.75
N HIS A 36 4.44 28.90 -9.26
CA HIS A 36 3.66 30.03 -9.75
C HIS A 36 3.14 30.94 -8.63
N LEU A 37 2.66 30.37 -7.52
CA LEU A 37 2.04 31.10 -6.42
C LEU A 37 3.07 31.62 -5.42
N CYS A 38 4.20 30.93 -5.26
CA CYS A 38 5.26 31.28 -4.33
C CYS A 38 6.50 31.75 -5.11
N GLN A 39 6.36 32.90 -5.77
CA GLN A 39 7.37 33.59 -6.60
C GLN A 39 8.70 33.88 -5.89
N THR A 40 8.81 33.58 -4.59
CA THR A 40 10.04 33.69 -3.79
C THR A 40 10.34 32.36 -3.12
N SER A 41 11.56 31.90 -3.34
CA SER A 41 11.97 30.52 -3.14
C SER A 41 12.08 30.10 -1.68
N LEU A 42 11.67 28.84 -1.48
CA LEU A 42 12.12 27.84 -0.49
C LEU A 42 11.18 27.59 0.71
N ASN A 43 10.68 26.35 0.73
CA ASN A 43 10.06 25.63 1.86
C ASN A 43 8.58 25.93 2.17
N VAL A 44 7.72 25.95 1.15
CA VAL A 44 6.28 25.77 1.39
C VAL A 44 6.05 24.33 1.87
N PRO A 45 5.61 24.11 3.12
CA PRO A 45 5.37 22.76 3.61
C PRO A 45 4.13 22.20 2.91
N VAL A 46 4.28 21.04 2.27
CA VAL A 46 3.15 20.29 1.72
C VAL A 46 2.57 19.43 2.82
N ALA A 47 1.26 19.48 3.01
CA ALA A 47 0.54 18.54 3.86
C ALA A 47 -0.28 17.57 3.00
N MET A 48 -0.12 16.28 3.25
CA MET A 48 -0.87 15.20 2.62
C MET A 48 -1.65 14.47 3.69
N ASN A 49 -2.95 14.24 3.43
CA ASN A 49 -3.77 13.38 4.28
C ASN A 49 -3.99 12.05 3.57
N MET A 50 -3.88 10.96 4.34
CA MET A 50 -4.25 9.62 3.90
C MET A 50 -5.06 8.91 4.98
N GLU A 51 -5.85 7.92 4.60
CA GLU A 51 -6.62 7.13 5.55
C GLU A 51 -5.96 5.78 5.81
N ILE A 52 -5.70 5.49 7.09
CA ILE A 52 -5.28 4.19 7.58
C ILE A 52 -6.27 3.78 8.66
N SER A 53 -6.96 2.66 8.47
CA SER A 53 -7.91 2.16 9.48
C SER A 53 -7.22 2.02 10.86
N PRO A 54 -7.84 2.50 11.96
CA PRO A 54 -7.23 2.51 13.31
C PRO A 54 -6.69 1.14 13.75
N GLN A 55 -7.36 0.06 13.37
CA GLN A 55 -6.94 -1.31 13.68
C GLN A 55 -5.55 -1.69 13.12
N HIS A 56 -5.08 -1.00 12.08
CA HIS A 56 -3.79 -1.25 11.42
C HIS A 56 -2.68 -0.30 11.90
N HIS A 57 -3.00 0.70 12.74
CA HIS A 57 -2.01 1.68 13.20
C HIS A 57 -0.83 1.00 13.91
N SER A 58 -1.09 0.03 14.79
CA SER A 58 -0.02 -0.68 15.50
C SER A 58 0.96 -1.41 14.58
N ILE A 59 0.47 -1.94 13.45
CA ILE A 59 1.28 -2.66 12.45
C ILE A 59 2.12 -1.66 11.65
N VAL A 60 1.53 -0.54 11.21
CA VAL A 60 2.19 0.50 10.43
C VAL A 60 3.25 1.24 11.27
N LEU A 61 2.91 1.59 12.50
CA LEU A 61 3.81 2.25 13.45
C LEU A 61 5.01 1.36 13.83
N GLY A 62 4.76 0.05 13.91
CA GLY A 62 5.74 -0.95 14.34
C GLY A 62 5.97 -0.95 15.85
N LYS A 63 6.75 -1.92 16.32
CA LYS A 63 7.09 -2.07 17.75
C LYS A 63 7.75 -0.79 18.27
N GLY A 64 7.20 -0.19 19.32
CA GLY A 64 7.74 1.05 19.91
C GLY A 64 7.74 2.26 18.96
N ASN A 65 6.89 2.26 17.94
CA ASN A 65 6.84 3.25 16.86
C ASN A 65 8.14 3.35 16.05
N MET A 66 8.98 2.30 16.07
CA MET A 66 10.30 2.33 15.42
C MET A 66 10.19 2.47 13.91
N THR A 67 9.24 1.78 13.27
CA THR A 67 9.01 1.91 11.83
C THR A 67 8.65 3.35 11.48
N LEU A 68 7.70 3.94 12.21
CA LEU A 68 7.31 5.34 12.00
C LEU A 68 8.51 6.29 12.13
N LYS A 69 9.31 6.14 13.19
CA LYS A 69 10.49 6.98 13.43
C LYS A 69 11.50 6.89 12.28
N VAL A 70 11.75 5.68 11.79
CA VAL A 70 12.65 5.46 10.64
C VAL A 70 12.10 6.13 9.38
N ILE A 71 10.80 6.00 9.10
CA ILE A 71 10.17 6.69 7.96
C ILE A 71 10.37 8.19 8.12
N MET A 72 9.92 8.79 9.23
CA MET A 72 10.00 10.23 9.50
C MET A 72 11.43 10.76 9.36
N GLN A 73 12.43 10.05 9.91
CA GLN A 73 13.83 10.44 9.82
C GLN A 73 14.34 10.36 8.38
N ARG A 74 14.05 9.26 7.66
CA ARG A 74 14.55 9.03 6.30
C ARG A 74 13.96 10.03 5.31
N THR A 75 12.66 10.31 5.43
CA THR A 75 11.97 11.22 4.54
C THR A 75 12.05 12.66 5.00
N ASN A 76 12.55 12.96 6.21
CA ASN A 76 12.52 14.30 6.77
C ASN A 76 11.09 14.89 6.71
N THR A 77 10.12 14.13 7.24
CA THR A 77 8.70 14.51 7.29
C THR A 77 8.15 14.38 8.70
N THR A 78 7.18 15.21 9.04
CA THR A 78 6.36 15.07 10.24
C THR A 78 5.14 14.23 9.91
N ILE A 79 4.95 13.09 10.58
CA ILE A 79 3.80 12.22 10.38
C ILE A 79 3.00 12.18 11.67
N LEU A 80 1.72 12.54 11.60
CA LEU A 80 0.80 12.56 12.73
C LEU A 80 -0.28 11.49 12.54
N PHE A 81 -0.33 10.57 13.49
CA PHE A 81 -1.46 9.67 13.67
C PHE A 81 -2.42 10.29 14.72
N PRO A 82 -3.73 10.26 14.47
CA PRO A 82 -4.71 10.77 15.41
C PRO A 82 -4.77 9.81 16.61
N ASP A 83 -4.89 10.34 17.82
CA ASP A 83 -5.02 9.50 19.01
C ASP A 83 -6.40 8.84 19.03
N ALA A 84 -6.43 7.52 18.88
CA ALA A 84 -7.68 6.75 18.90
C ALA A 84 -8.42 6.84 20.25
N GLY A 85 -7.71 7.19 21.33
CA GLY A 85 -8.23 7.35 22.69
C GLY A 85 -8.77 8.75 23.00
N ASP A 86 -8.53 9.76 22.16
CA ASP A 86 -9.00 11.13 22.41
C ASP A 86 -10.52 11.24 22.14
N PRO A 87 -11.35 11.55 23.15
CA PRO A 87 -12.79 11.73 22.96
C PRO A 87 -13.14 12.94 22.08
N ASN A 88 -12.21 13.88 21.86
CA ASN A 88 -12.41 15.05 21.02
C ASN A 88 -12.23 14.76 19.51
N ILE A 89 -11.69 13.60 19.14
CA ILE A 89 -11.50 13.20 17.75
C ILE A 89 -12.71 12.39 17.29
N PRO A 90 -13.54 12.89 16.36
CA PRO A 90 -14.68 12.16 15.83
C PRO A 90 -14.23 10.80 15.27
N PRO A 91 -15.03 9.72 15.42
CA PRO A 91 -14.68 8.38 14.95
C PRO A 91 -14.17 8.34 13.50
N ILE A 92 -14.77 9.15 12.62
CA ILE A 92 -14.38 9.27 11.20
C ILE A 92 -12.94 9.77 11.00
N ARG A 93 -12.41 10.59 11.91
CA ARG A 93 -11.07 11.14 11.83
C ARG A 93 -10.00 10.27 12.49
N LYS A 94 -10.39 9.21 13.19
CA LYS A 94 -9.44 8.29 13.85
C LYS A 94 -8.57 7.52 12.86
N GLY A 95 -8.95 7.46 11.58
CA GLY A 95 -8.10 6.88 10.54
C GLY A 95 -7.25 7.90 9.77
N SER A 96 -7.41 9.20 10.00
CA SER A 96 -6.79 10.25 9.19
C SER A 96 -5.35 10.51 9.62
N VAL A 97 -4.39 10.09 8.79
CA VAL A 97 -2.96 10.32 9.00
C VAL A 97 -2.52 11.52 8.18
N THR A 98 -1.85 12.48 8.83
CA THR A 98 -1.32 13.68 8.16
C THR A 98 0.20 13.58 8.04
N ILE A 99 0.72 13.84 6.84
CA ILE A 99 2.14 13.85 6.52
C ILE A 99 2.49 15.25 6.06
N THR A 100 3.44 15.90 6.71
CA THR A 100 3.90 17.26 6.38
C THR A 100 5.39 17.28 6.08
N GLY A 101 5.79 17.96 5.00
CA GLY A 101 7.19 18.14 4.64
C GLY A 101 7.38 18.64 3.22
N ALA A 102 8.57 18.42 2.65
CA ALA A 102 8.83 18.71 1.24
C ALA A 102 8.03 17.75 0.34
N ILE A 103 7.57 18.21 -0.82
CA ILE A 103 6.68 17.44 -1.69
C ILE A 103 7.22 16.04 -2.02
N HIS A 104 8.47 15.90 -2.48
CA HIS A 104 9.04 14.60 -2.82
C HIS A 104 9.07 13.65 -1.63
N ASN A 105 9.38 14.19 -0.47
CA ASN A 105 9.53 13.48 0.79
C ASN A 105 8.18 13.01 1.33
N VAL A 106 7.15 13.86 1.24
CA VAL A 106 5.77 13.53 1.62
C VAL A 106 5.24 12.35 0.80
N TYR A 107 5.45 12.37 -0.53
CA TYR A 107 5.08 11.25 -1.40
C TYR A 107 5.83 9.97 -1.03
N LEU A 108 7.15 10.04 -0.78
CA LEU A 108 7.94 8.87 -0.39
C LEU A 108 7.49 8.31 0.98
N ALA A 109 7.18 9.18 1.94
CA ALA A 109 6.66 8.79 3.25
C ALA A 109 5.31 8.06 3.12
N ARG A 110 4.39 8.57 2.29
CA ARG A 110 3.12 7.89 1.99
C ARG A 110 3.38 6.48 1.46
N GLN A 111 4.27 6.33 0.49
CA GLN A 111 4.58 5.03 -0.11
C GLN A 111 5.16 4.04 0.92
N GLN A 112 6.01 4.49 1.84
CA GLN A 112 6.55 3.65 2.91
C GLN A 112 5.48 3.27 3.96
N LEU A 113 4.54 4.17 4.27
CA LEU A 113 3.40 3.87 5.12
C LEU A 113 2.47 2.84 4.48
N MET A 114 2.18 2.98 3.17
CA MET A 114 1.40 1.99 2.42
C MET A 114 2.10 0.63 2.39
N GLY A 115 3.41 0.60 2.14
CA GLY A 115 4.20 -0.63 2.21
C GLY A 115 4.19 -1.30 3.59
N SER A 116 3.85 -0.58 4.66
CA SER A 116 3.76 -1.09 6.03
C SER A 116 2.34 -1.56 6.42
N LEU A 117 1.35 -1.39 5.54
CA LEU A 117 -0.01 -1.90 5.76
C LEU A 117 -0.02 -3.43 5.77
N PRO A 118 -0.95 -4.06 6.49
CA PRO A 118 -1.08 -5.51 6.47
C PRO A 118 -1.75 -5.99 5.18
N LEU A 119 -1.18 -7.05 4.61
CA LEU A 119 -1.69 -7.81 3.48
C LEU A 119 -2.05 -9.23 3.94
N VAL A 120 -3.17 -9.76 3.43
CA VAL A 120 -3.66 -11.10 3.76
C VAL A 120 -4.00 -11.88 2.50
N MET A 121 -3.51 -13.11 2.42
CA MET A 121 -3.90 -14.09 1.41
C MET A 121 -4.61 -15.26 2.08
N MET A 122 -5.74 -15.68 1.51
CA MET A 122 -6.49 -16.84 1.96
C MET A 122 -6.66 -17.84 0.82
N PHE A 123 -6.47 -19.12 1.13
CA PHE A 123 -6.70 -20.22 0.19
C PHE A 123 -7.00 -21.52 0.91
N ASP A 124 -7.44 -22.50 0.15
CA ASP A 124 -7.79 -23.82 0.67
C ASP A 124 -6.62 -24.79 0.55
N LEU A 125 -6.33 -25.50 1.65
CA LEU A 125 -5.34 -26.56 1.73
C LEU A 125 -6.06 -27.92 1.65
N PRO A 126 -5.78 -28.72 0.61
CA PRO A 126 -6.33 -30.08 0.46
C PRO A 126 -6.03 -30.98 1.67
N GLU A 127 -6.95 -31.90 1.98
CA GLU A 127 -6.79 -32.87 3.08
C GLU A 127 -5.56 -33.77 2.90
N SER A 128 -5.21 -34.07 1.64
CA SER A 128 -4.07 -34.91 1.27
C SER A 128 -2.72 -34.32 1.68
N LEU A 129 -2.68 -33.02 2.01
CA LEU A 129 -1.47 -32.34 2.45
C LEU A 129 -1.52 -32.17 3.97
N SER A 130 -0.86 -33.06 4.68
CA SER A 130 -0.55 -32.89 6.11
C SER A 130 0.66 -31.99 6.26
N ILE A 131 0.49 -30.86 6.93
CA ILE A 131 1.56 -29.90 7.18
C ILE A 131 1.86 -29.87 8.68
N ASP A 132 3.12 -30.10 9.03
CA ASP A 132 3.59 -30.11 10.40
C ASP A 132 3.80 -28.69 10.95
N ASP A 133 3.53 -28.50 12.24
CA ASP A 133 3.72 -27.21 12.91
C ASP A 133 5.18 -26.71 12.87
N SER A 134 6.16 -27.62 12.85
CA SER A 134 7.58 -27.29 12.72
C SER A 134 7.89 -26.64 11.38
N PHE A 135 7.30 -27.16 10.30
CA PHE A 135 7.43 -26.61 8.95
C PHE A 135 6.76 -25.25 8.85
N ILE A 136 5.59 -25.08 9.45
CA ILE A 136 4.90 -23.77 9.51
C ILE A 136 5.78 -22.73 10.21
N ARG A 137 6.39 -23.08 11.36
CA ARG A 137 7.31 -22.16 12.07
C ARG A 137 8.50 -21.78 11.22
N LYS A 138 9.13 -22.77 10.56
CA LYS A 138 10.24 -22.54 9.63
C LYS A 138 9.85 -21.56 8.52
N LEU A 139 8.71 -21.77 7.85
CA LEU A 139 8.23 -20.86 6.80
C LEU A 139 7.94 -19.45 7.33
N GLN A 140 7.34 -19.33 8.52
CA GLN A 140 7.08 -18.03 9.13
C GLN A 140 8.38 -17.26 9.42
N GLU A 141 9.43 -17.94 9.88
CA GLU A 141 10.73 -17.35 10.18
C GLU A 141 11.51 -16.99 8.90
N GLU A 142 11.58 -17.91 7.92
CA GLU A 142 12.33 -17.71 6.68
C GLU A 142 11.71 -16.66 5.77
N ASN A 143 10.37 -16.60 5.70
CA ASN A 143 9.65 -15.69 4.81
C ASN A 143 9.10 -14.43 5.51
N ASP A 144 9.30 -14.28 6.84
CA ASP A 144 8.77 -13.18 7.66
C ASP A 144 7.24 -12.98 7.47
N VAL A 145 6.48 -14.06 7.64
CA VAL A 145 5.02 -14.10 7.50
C VAL A 145 4.36 -14.72 8.73
N ASN A 146 3.06 -14.48 8.90
CA ASN A 146 2.23 -15.17 9.89
C ASN A 146 1.26 -16.11 9.18
N ILE A 147 1.27 -17.40 9.52
CA ILE A 147 0.47 -18.45 8.88
C ILE A 147 -0.49 -19.04 9.91
N SER A 148 -1.78 -19.10 9.57
CA SER A 148 -2.81 -19.74 10.38
C SER A 148 -3.60 -20.73 9.53
N ILE A 149 -3.63 -21.99 9.94
CA ILE A 149 -4.39 -23.06 9.29
C ILE A 149 -5.57 -23.42 10.19
N LYS A 150 -6.79 -23.36 9.65
CA LYS A 150 -8.03 -23.63 10.38
C LYS A 150 -8.87 -24.68 9.66
N PRO A 151 -9.36 -25.73 10.34
CA PRO A 151 -10.29 -26.67 9.72
C PRO A 151 -11.60 -25.98 9.37
N LYS A 152 -12.20 -26.32 8.22
CA LYS A 152 -13.52 -25.82 7.85
C LYS A 152 -14.60 -26.80 8.28
N ALA A 153 -15.61 -26.33 8.99
CA ALA A 153 -16.63 -27.18 9.61
C ALA A 153 -17.48 -28.03 8.64
N ARG A 154 -17.49 -27.72 7.34
CA ARG A 154 -18.33 -28.39 6.32
C ARG A 154 -17.56 -28.89 5.10
N GLN A 155 -16.25 -28.71 5.08
CA GLN A 155 -15.40 -29.09 3.95
C GLN A 155 -14.29 -30.00 4.47
N ASN A 156 -13.84 -30.93 3.63
CA ASN A 156 -12.72 -31.81 3.97
C ASN A 156 -11.35 -31.09 3.84
N ASN A 157 -11.35 -29.80 3.46
CA ASN A 157 -10.15 -28.99 3.34
C ASN A 157 -9.96 -28.05 4.56
N LYS A 158 -8.75 -27.54 4.71
CA LYS A 158 -8.40 -26.55 5.72
C LYS A 158 -8.29 -25.18 5.07
N ALA A 159 -8.67 -24.11 5.76
CA ALA A 159 -8.43 -22.74 5.32
C ALA A 159 -7.03 -22.29 5.81
N VAL A 160 -6.19 -21.85 4.88
CA VAL A 160 -4.91 -21.21 5.18
C VAL A 160 -5.07 -19.70 5.08
N ILE A 161 -4.55 -18.99 6.08
CA ILE A 161 -4.50 -17.54 6.13
C ILE A 161 -3.05 -17.15 6.31
N ILE A 162 -2.47 -16.48 5.32
CA ILE A 162 -1.11 -15.92 5.40
C ILE A 162 -1.22 -14.41 5.51
N LYS A 163 -0.56 -13.82 6.51
CA LYS A 163 -0.53 -12.37 6.73
C LYS A 163 0.91 -11.88 6.72
N ALA A 164 1.15 -10.77 6.04
CA ALA A 164 2.43 -10.06 6.06
C ALA A 164 2.19 -8.55 5.88
N GLN A 165 3.25 -7.76 5.75
CA GLN A 165 3.12 -6.37 5.28
C GLN A 165 3.07 -6.33 3.74
N GLU A 166 2.44 -5.31 3.15
CA GLU A 166 2.37 -5.09 1.69
C GLU A 166 3.74 -5.19 1.02
N ARG A 167 4.76 -4.57 1.62
CA ARG A 167 6.16 -4.65 1.14
C ARG A 167 6.77 -6.05 1.17
N ASN A 168 6.16 -7.00 1.88
CA ASN A 168 6.56 -8.41 1.95
C ASN A 168 5.54 -9.35 1.26
N ALA A 169 4.84 -8.87 0.23
CA ALA A 169 3.95 -9.71 -0.56
C ALA A 169 4.69 -10.94 -1.15
N SER A 170 5.97 -10.82 -1.49
CA SER A 170 6.78 -11.94 -2.00
C SER A 170 6.87 -13.10 -1.00
N GLY A 171 7.00 -12.83 0.31
CA GLY A 171 7.02 -13.87 1.34
C GLY A 171 5.71 -14.66 1.41
N ILE A 172 4.58 -14.01 1.14
CA ILE A 172 3.26 -14.66 1.05
C ILE A 172 3.23 -15.64 -0.12
N TYR A 173 3.63 -15.21 -1.32
CA TYR A 173 3.61 -16.06 -2.50
C TYR A 173 4.55 -17.26 -2.37
N LYS A 174 5.77 -17.06 -1.83
CA LYS A 174 6.71 -18.15 -1.55
C LYS A 174 6.11 -19.17 -0.60
N SER A 175 5.59 -18.71 0.54
CA SER A 175 4.95 -19.58 1.53
C SER A 175 3.78 -20.36 0.94
N ARG A 176 2.99 -19.76 0.03
CA ARG A 176 1.91 -20.50 -0.67
C ARG A 176 2.46 -21.61 -1.57
N ILE A 177 3.53 -21.34 -2.33
CA ILE A 177 4.16 -22.34 -3.21
C ILE A 177 4.64 -23.52 -2.36
N ASP A 178 5.31 -23.23 -1.25
CA ASP A 178 5.87 -24.25 -0.34
C ASP A 178 4.77 -25.06 0.36
N LEU A 179 3.71 -24.41 0.86
CA LEU A 179 2.59 -25.11 1.54
C LEU A 179 1.78 -26.00 0.60
N LEU A 180 1.70 -25.67 -0.68
CA LEU A 180 0.93 -26.43 -1.68
C LEU A 180 1.81 -27.35 -2.54
N ASN A 181 3.13 -27.43 -2.29
CA ASN A 181 4.10 -28.16 -3.09
C ASN A 181 4.02 -27.83 -4.60
N LEU A 182 3.89 -26.56 -4.95
CA LEU A 182 3.69 -26.10 -6.33
C LEU A 182 4.99 -25.71 -7.06
N HIS A 183 6.11 -26.36 -6.73
CA HIS A 183 7.43 -25.99 -7.23
C HIS A 183 7.59 -26.12 -8.76
N ASP A 184 6.78 -26.97 -9.40
CA ASP A 184 6.83 -27.22 -10.84
C ASP A 184 6.03 -26.20 -11.68
N LEU A 185 5.30 -25.28 -11.03
CA LEU A 185 4.53 -24.24 -11.71
C LEU A 185 5.34 -22.95 -11.81
N GLU A 186 5.07 -22.15 -12.85
CA GLU A 186 5.66 -20.82 -12.99
C GLU A 186 5.34 -19.97 -11.75
N ALA A 187 6.38 -19.56 -11.04
CA ALA A 187 6.24 -18.85 -9.77
C ALA A 187 5.65 -17.46 -10.02
N ILE A 188 4.48 -17.20 -9.42
CA ILE A 188 3.89 -15.85 -9.42
C ILE A 188 4.80 -14.93 -8.61
N VAL A 189 5.34 -13.90 -9.26
CA VAL A 189 6.20 -12.90 -8.62
C VAL A 189 5.37 -11.65 -8.31
N ALA A 190 5.36 -11.24 -7.04
CA ALA A 190 4.76 -9.98 -6.64
C ALA A 190 5.51 -8.79 -7.25
N VAL A 191 4.80 -7.89 -7.91
CA VAL A 191 5.34 -6.58 -8.30
C VAL A 191 5.18 -5.63 -7.12
N ILE A 192 6.29 -5.37 -6.42
CA ILE A 192 6.31 -4.51 -5.23
C ILE A 192 7.06 -3.22 -5.59
N PRO A 193 6.44 -2.04 -5.43
CA PRO A 193 7.14 -0.78 -5.66
C PRO A 193 8.37 -0.65 -4.76
N GLU A 194 9.52 -0.28 -5.32
CA GLU A 194 10.74 -0.03 -4.53
C GLU A 194 10.53 1.05 -3.46
N THR A 195 9.60 1.98 -3.70
CA THR A 195 9.20 3.04 -2.77
C THR A 195 8.53 2.52 -1.49
N TYR A 196 8.06 1.27 -1.45
CA TYR A 196 7.50 0.63 -0.26
C TYR A 196 8.58 0.15 0.71
N LYS A 197 9.83 0.02 0.24
CA LYS A 197 10.93 -0.48 1.07
C LYS A 197 11.41 0.58 2.05
N ILE A 198 11.52 0.17 3.31
CA ILE A 198 12.12 0.96 4.39
C ILE A 198 13.46 0.28 4.73
N PRO A 199 14.60 0.91 4.41
CA PRO A 199 15.91 0.42 4.78
C PRO A 199 15.92 0.15 6.27
N CYS A 200 16.24 -1.08 6.63
CA CYS A 200 16.35 -1.47 8.01
C CYS A 200 17.57 -0.76 8.61
N VAL A 201 17.35 0.11 9.59
CA VAL A 201 18.43 0.62 10.46
C VAL A 201 18.67 -0.43 11.54
N LEU A 202 19.14 -1.62 11.16
CA LEU A 202 19.61 -2.62 12.11
C LEU A 202 21.06 -2.95 11.77
N GLY A 203 21.98 -2.27 12.47
CA GLY A 203 23.30 -2.84 12.75
C GLY A 203 24.52 -2.39 11.94
N LYS A 204 24.48 -1.29 11.18
CA LYS A 204 25.73 -0.59 10.80
C LYS A 204 25.53 0.92 10.92
N LEU A 205 26.14 1.51 11.96
CA LEU A 205 26.83 2.79 11.76
C LEU A 205 27.81 2.49 10.62
N ASP A 206 27.56 3.03 9.44
CA ASP A 206 28.56 3.66 8.59
C ASP A 206 27.90 4.17 7.32
N CYS A 207 28.24 5.43 7.01
CA CYS A 207 28.08 6.13 5.74
C CYS A 207 26.65 6.54 5.35
N VAL A 208 26.41 7.82 5.63
CA VAL A 208 25.44 8.69 4.95
C VAL A 208 25.75 8.67 3.46
N ASP A 209 24.86 8.06 2.66
CA ASP A 209 24.69 8.47 1.28
C ASP A 209 23.31 9.12 1.16
N PRO A 210 23.23 10.44 0.89
CA PRO A 210 21.98 11.02 0.44
C PRO A 210 21.66 10.38 -0.90
N ILE A 211 20.57 9.62 -0.98
CA ILE A 211 20.00 9.21 -2.26
C ILE A 211 19.61 10.52 -2.95
N SER A 212 20.46 10.97 -3.86
CA SER A 212 20.10 11.95 -4.87
C SER A 212 19.00 11.31 -5.70
N LEU A 213 17.79 11.83 -5.57
CA LEU A 213 16.74 11.55 -6.54
C LEU A 213 17.28 12.00 -7.91
N PRO A 214 17.27 11.15 -8.95
CA PRO A 214 17.79 11.54 -10.24
C PRO A 214 17.03 12.76 -10.75
N ILE A 215 17.78 13.85 -10.93
CA ILE A 215 17.36 15.06 -11.62
C ILE A 215 17.19 14.70 -13.09
N ASN A 216 15.98 14.91 -13.61
CA ASN A 216 15.61 15.05 -15.02
C ASN A 216 16.48 14.33 -16.06
N HIS A 217 16.01 13.17 -16.53
CA HIS A 217 16.13 12.86 -17.96
C HIS A 217 14.74 12.88 -18.60
N ARG A 218 14.54 13.94 -19.38
CA ARG A 218 13.47 14.09 -20.37
C ARG A 218 13.63 12.99 -21.44
N SER A 219 12.72 12.01 -21.43
CA SER A 219 12.47 11.05 -22.53
C SER A 219 11.42 10.06 -22.03
N SER A 220 10.40 9.62 -22.76
CA SER A 220 9.93 9.79 -24.12
C SER A 220 8.45 9.39 -24.09
N LEU A 221 7.63 9.89 -25.01
CA LEU A 221 6.21 9.54 -25.16
C LEU A 221 6.01 8.01 -25.15
N MET A 222 5.51 7.46 -24.05
CA MET A 222 4.86 6.15 -24.05
C MET A 222 3.36 6.40 -24.27
N ILE A 223 2.95 6.29 -25.53
CA ILE A 223 1.54 6.18 -25.89
C ILE A 223 1.09 4.78 -25.46
N PHE A 224 0.34 4.68 -24.37
CA PHE A 224 -0.42 3.48 -24.05
C PHE A 224 -1.87 3.62 -24.59
N PRO A 225 -2.44 2.54 -25.16
CA PRO A 225 -3.76 2.59 -25.78
C PRO A 225 -4.84 2.80 -24.71
N LYS A 226 -5.81 3.68 -25.01
CA LYS A 226 -7.02 3.90 -24.19
C LYS A 226 -7.81 2.59 -24.07
N PRO A 227 -8.41 2.28 -22.90
CA PRO A 227 -9.38 1.19 -22.81
C PRO A 227 -10.65 1.54 -23.59
N LEU A 228 -11.15 0.56 -24.35
CA LEU A 228 -12.38 0.63 -25.16
C LEU A 228 -13.60 0.86 -24.26
N ARG A 229 -14.51 1.74 -24.72
CA ARG A 229 -15.81 1.98 -24.09
C ARG A 229 -16.76 0.83 -24.39
N GLU A 230 -17.54 0.43 -23.38
CA GLU A 230 -18.74 -0.39 -23.53
C GLU A 230 -19.80 0.38 -24.32
N ALA A 231 -19.96 0.03 -25.59
CA ALA A 231 -21.17 0.23 -26.37
C ALA A 231 -21.08 -0.73 -27.56
N ASP A 232 -21.87 -1.81 -27.50
CA ASP A 232 -22.57 -2.46 -28.63
C ASP A 232 -22.86 -3.92 -28.26
N LEU A 233 -23.98 -4.14 -27.57
CA LEU A 233 -24.67 -5.43 -27.52
C LEU A 233 -26.08 -5.20 -28.06
N ASN A 234 -26.31 -5.64 -29.31
CA ASN A 234 -27.64 -5.98 -29.84
C ASN A 234 -27.49 -6.87 -31.09
N GLY A 235 -28.16 -8.02 -31.10
CA GLY A 235 -28.43 -8.84 -32.30
C GLY A 235 -27.69 -10.20 -32.34
N ILE A 236 -28.23 -11.30 -31.81
CA ILE A 236 -29.25 -12.21 -32.39
C ILE A 236 -28.66 -13.30 -33.33
N ASN A 237 -28.72 -14.54 -32.80
CA ASN A 237 -29.08 -15.85 -33.40
C ASN A 237 -28.06 -16.83 -34.05
N ASP A 238 -28.07 -18.01 -33.41
CA ASP A 238 -28.28 -19.38 -33.93
C ASP A 238 -27.15 -20.29 -34.45
N HIS A 239 -27.16 -21.47 -33.81
CA HIS A 239 -26.76 -22.81 -34.25
C HIS A 239 -25.31 -23.08 -34.70
N THR A 240 -24.58 -23.87 -33.90
CA THR A 240 -24.14 -25.25 -34.26
C THR A 240 -23.56 -25.95 -33.02
N MET A 241 -24.11 -27.12 -32.68
CA MET A 241 -23.58 -28.05 -31.69
C MET A 241 -22.45 -28.90 -32.29
N VAL A 242 -21.31 -29.00 -31.62
CA VAL A 242 -20.42 -30.18 -31.69
C VAL A 242 -19.93 -30.52 -30.28
N ASN A 243 -20.01 -31.81 -29.94
CA ASN A 243 -19.89 -32.40 -28.62
C ASN A 243 -18.43 -32.78 -28.23
N LEU A 244 -18.10 -32.50 -26.95
CA LEU A 244 -17.18 -33.16 -25.99
C LEU A 244 -15.64 -33.25 -26.27
N PRO A 245 -14.78 -33.46 -25.22
CA PRO A 245 -15.08 -33.77 -23.81
C PRO A 245 -14.42 -32.88 -22.73
N ASN A 246 -14.99 -33.01 -21.52
CA ASN A 246 -14.51 -32.63 -20.19
C ASN A 246 -12.99 -32.39 -20.02
N LEU A 247 -12.65 -31.18 -19.56
CA LEU A 247 -11.55 -31.00 -18.61
C LEU A 247 -11.89 -29.85 -17.66
N SER A 248 -12.40 -30.21 -16.48
CA SER A 248 -12.64 -29.29 -15.38
C SER A 248 -11.30 -28.74 -14.87
N LYS A 249 -10.92 -27.55 -15.35
CA LYS A 249 -9.93 -26.70 -14.69
C LYS A 249 -10.69 -25.60 -13.97
N THR A 250 -11.04 -25.85 -12.71
CA THR A 250 -11.42 -24.77 -11.79
C THR A 250 -10.15 -23.98 -11.48
N PRO A 251 -10.06 -22.67 -11.78
CA PRO A 251 -8.99 -21.84 -11.27
C PRO A 251 -9.19 -21.72 -9.76
N VAL A 252 -8.14 -22.00 -8.98
CA VAL A 252 -8.14 -21.77 -7.54
C VAL A 252 -8.02 -20.26 -7.35
N GLU A 253 -9.16 -19.57 -7.34
CA GLU A 253 -9.28 -18.13 -7.21
C GLU A 253 -8.93 -17.74 -5.76
N GLY A 254 -7.66 -17.39 -5.53
CA GLY A 254 -7.21 -16.80 -4.28
C GLY A 254 -7.57 -15.31 -4.26
N TYR A 255 -8.61 -14.95 -3.52
CA TYR A 255 -8.96 -13.54 -3.30
C TYR A 255 -7.90 -12.90 -2.39
N LEU A 256 -7.06 -12.05 -2.97
CA LEU A 256 -6.30 -11.06 -2.21
C LEU A 256 -7.28 -9.97 -1.79
N SER A 257 -7.61 -9.93 -0.50
CA SER A 257 -8.38 -8.81 0.05
C SER A 257 -7.42 -7.64 0.22
N ASN A 258 -7.43 -6.71 -0.73
CA ASN A 258 -6.79 -5.41 -0.58
C ASN A 258 -7.54 -4.63 0.51
N VAL A 259 -6.80 -4.02 1.45
CA VAL A 259 -7.37 -2.99 2.31
C VAL A 259 -7.85 -1.87 1.39
N ILE A 260 -9.16 -1.59 1.40
CA ILE A 260 -9.73 -0.44 0.69
C ILE A 260 -9.18 0.82 1.36
N VAL A 261 -8.11 1.38 0.80
CA VAL A 261 -7.77 2.78 1.01
C VAL A 261 -8.79 3.55 0.18
N SER A 262 -9.65 4.31 0.85
CA SER A 262 -10.68 5.11 0.20
C SER A 262 -10.02 6.08 -0.80
N PRO A 263 -10.59 6.29 -2.00
CA PRO A 263 -9.99 7.11 -3.06
C PRO A 263 -10.05 8.63 -2.79
N THR A 264 -10.33 9.05 -1.56
CA THR A 264 -10.51 10.45 -1.19
C THR A 264 -9.18 11.09 -0.81
N GLU A 265 -8.30 11.29 -1.79
CA GLU A 265 -7.04 12.00 -1.57
C GLU A 265 -7.17 13.49 -1.90
N GLY A 266 -6.84 14.33 -0.93
CA GLY A 266 -6.55 15.74 -1.14
C GLY A 266 -5.22 16.09 -0.48
N ILE A 267 -4.30 16.60 -1.29
CA ILE A 267 -3.11 17.29 -0.83
C ILE A 267 -3.56 18.70 -0.46
N ILE A 268 -3.33 19.08 0.79
CA ILE A 268 -3.65 20.40 1.31
C ILE A 268 -2.34 21.18 1.32
N LEU A 269 -2.20 22.15 0.41
CA LEU A 269 -1.10 23.13 0.38
C LEU A 269 -1.46 24.33 1.25
#